data_AF-A0A447PYR4-F1
#
_entry.id   AF-A0A447PYR4-F1
#
_cell.length_a   1.000
_cell.length_b   1.000
_cell.length_c   1.000
_cell.angle_alpha   90.00
_cell.angle_beta   90.00
_cell.angle_gamma   90.00
#
_symmetry.space_group_name_H-M   'P 1'
#
loop_
_entity.id
_entity.type
_entity.pdbx_description
1 polymer ?
#
loop_
_entity_poly.entity_id
_entity_poly.type
_entity_poly.pdbx_seq_one_letter_code
_entity_poly.pdbx_strand_id
1 'polypeptide(L)'
;MKQPEEELQETLTELDDRAVVDYLRHHPEFFIRNAHAVEAMRVPHPVRGTVSLVEWHMARARNHINVLEENMTLLMEQAHANESLFYRLLHLQSRLVAADSLDEMLVRFHRWARGFWGLPARRCVCSRIGGVLARHRAIRIWL
;
A
#
# COMPACT_ATOMS: atom_id res chain seq x y z
N MET A 1 55.56 -5.11 -44.04
CA MET A 1 54.28 -4.99 -44.76
C MET A 1 53.17 -5.43 -43.82
N LYS A 2 52.35 -4.44 -43.41
CA LYS A 2 50.98 -4.49 -42.87
C LYS A 2 50.68 -5.18 -41.52
N GLN A 3 50.45 -4.34 -40.51
CA GLN A 3 49.32 -4.43 -39.57
C GLN A 3 47.99 -4.17 -40.35
N PRO A 4 46.81 -4.52 -39.81
CA PRO A 4 46.16 -3.81 -38.69
C PRO A 4 45.65 -4.80 -37.61
N GLU A 5 45.54 -4.52 -36.31
CA GLU A 5 44.93 -3.36 -35.64
C GLU A 5 43.50 -3.08 -36.11
N GLU A 6 42.64 -4.10 -36.09
CA GLU A 6 41.18 -3.91 -36.16
C GLU A 6 40.64 -3.65 -34.74
N GLU A 7 40.70 -2.38 -34.35
CA GLU A 7 39.50 -1.63 -33.98
C GLU A 7 38.47 -2.41 -33.15
N LEU A 8 38.71 -2.53 -31.84
CA LEU A 8 37.61 -2.39 -30.87
C LEU A 8 37.22 -0.90 -30.85
N GLN A 9 36.69 -0.46 -31.99
CA GLN A 9 36.14 0.86 -32.20
C GLN A 9 35.04 1.06 -31.17
N GLU A 10 35.25 2.09 -30.37
CA GLU A 10 34.30 2.74 -29.51
C GLU A 10 32.97 2.95 -30.25
N THR A 11 32.04 2.01 -30.14
CA THR A 11 30.63 2.34 -30.32
C THR A 11 30.19 3.09 -29.07
N LEU A 12 30.57 4.36 -28.98
CA LEU A 12 29.83 5.39 -28.25
C LEU A 12 28.51 5.64 -29.00
N THR A 13 27.74 4.59 -29.23
CA THR A 13 26.30 4.72 -29.36
C THR A 13 25.82 5.23 -28.02
N GLU A 14 25.24 6.43 -27.97
CA GLU A 14 24.41 6.84 -26.84
C GLU A 14 23.44 5.71 -26.54
N LEU A 15 23.75 4.93 -25.52
CA LEU A 15 22.92 3.80 -25.11
C LEU A 15 21.66 4.40 -24.51
N ASP A 16 20.53 4.19 -25.18
CA ASP A 16 19.22 4.55 -24.65
C ASP A 16 18.99 3.82 -23.32
N ASP A 17 18.43 4.51 -22.33
CA ASP A 17 18.14 3.97 -21.00
C ASP A 17 17.33 2.67 -21.11
N ARG A 18 16.43 2.59 -22.09
CA ARG A 18 15.62 1.38 -22.34
C ARG A 18 16.47 0.20 -22.77
N ALA A 19 17.44 0.42 -23.66
CA ALA A 19 18.35 -0.63 -24.11
C ALA A 19 19.22 -1.15 -22.95
N VAL A 20 19.68 -0.25 -22.08
CA VAL A 20 20.43 -0.61 -20.86
C VAL A 20 19.56 -1.43 -19.91
N VAL A 21 18.32 -0.99 -19.65
CA VAL A 21 17.38 -1.70 -18.77
C VAL A 21 17.05 -3.10 -19.32
N ASP A 22 16.79 -3.22 -20.61
CA ASP A 22 16.47 -4.50 -21.24
C ASP A 22 17.69 -5.44 -21.20
N TYR A 23 18.89 -4.94 -21.45
CA TYR A 23 20.12 -5.72 -21.30
C TYR A 23 20.29 -6.25 -19.87
N LEU A 24 20.16 -5.39 -18.85
CA LEU A 24 20.28 -5.80 -17.45
C LEU A 24 19.22 -6.81 -17.01
N ARG A 25 18.01 -6.76 -17.59
CA ARG A 25 16.93 -7.73 -17.35
C ARG A 25 17.22 -9.11 -17.93
N HIS A 26 17.77 -9.16 -19.15
CA HIS A 26 18.13 -10.42 -19.80
C HIS A 26 19.41 -11.04 -19.21
N HIS A 27 20.20 -10.27 -18.47
CA HIS A 27 21.46 -10.71 -17.86
C HIS A 27 21.52 -10.44 -16.35
N PRO A 28 20.75 -11.18 -15.51
CA PRO A 28 20.72 -10.95 -14.06
C PRO A 28 22.10 -11.16 -13.39
N GLU A 29 22.94 -12.04 -13.93
CA GLU A 29 24.30 -12.31 -13.45
C GLU A 29 25.29 -11.16 -13.69
N PHE A 30 24.89 -10.11 -14.42
CA PHE A 30 25.73 -8.95 -14.74
C PHE A 30 26.34 -8.32 -13.48
N PHE A 31 25.56 -8.21 -12.41
CA PHE A 31 26.00 -7.60 -11.16
C PHE A 31 27.04 -8.44 -10.40
N ILE A 32 26.99 -9.77 -10.55
CA ILE A 32 27.98 -10.68 -9.95
C ILE A 32 29.29 -10.59 -10.73
N ARG A 33 29.20 -10.67 -12.08
CA ARG A 33 30.37 -10.60 -12.96
C ARG A 33 31.11 -9.27 -12.88
N ASN A 34 30.39 -8.18 -12.59
CA ASN A 34 30.93 -6.83 -12.55
C ASN A 34 30.86 -6.21 -11.15
N ALA A 35 30.95 -7.03 -10.10
CA ALA A 35 30.79 -6.59 -8.70
C ALA A 35 31.66 -5.37 -8.35
N HIS A 36 32.94 -5.37 -8.74
CA HIS A 36 33.85 -4.24 -8.50
C HIS A 36 33.38 -2.92 -9.15
N ALA A 37 32.81 -2.96 -10.36
CA ALA A 37 32.29 -1.78 -11.03
C ALA A 37 30.99 -1.27 -10.35
N VAL A 38 30.15 -2.20 -9.88
CA VAL A 38 28.91 -1.89 -9.16
C VAL A 38 29.19 -1.28 -7.79
N GLU A 39 30.22 -1.75 -7.08
CA GLU A 39 30.68 -1.17 -5.80
C GLU A 39 31.20 0.26 -5.95
N ALA A 40 31.85 0.55 -7.08
CA ALA A 40 32.30 1.90 -7.42
C ALA A 40 31.13 2.81 -7.82
N MET A 41 29.98 2.24 -8.21
CA MET A 41 28.80 3.01 -8.60
C MET A 41 28.19 3.71 -7.40
N ARG A 42 27.93 5.02 -7.57
CA ARG A 42 27.34 5.88 -6.55
C ARG A 42 26.01 6.37 -7.08
N VAL A 43 24.93 6.00 -6.41
CA VAL A 43 23.59 6.49 -6.74
C VAL A 43 23.31 7.71 -5.84
N PRO A 44 22.99 8.88 -6.42
CA PRO A 44 22.57 10.04 -5.64
C PRO A 44 21.28 9.72 -4.87
N HIS A 45 21.36 9.72 -3.54
CA HIS A 45 20.22 9.63 -2.65
C HIS A 45 19.81 11.06 -2.23
N PRO A 46 18.56 11.48 -2.48
CA PRO A 46 18.11 12.87 -2.28
C PRO A 46 18.26 13.37 -0.83
N VAL A 47 18.34 12.47 0.15
CA VAL A 47 18.44 12.81 1.59
C VAL A 47 19.78 12.39 2.23
N ARG A 48 20.58 11.52 1.60
CA ARG A 48 21.77 10.89 2.23
C ARG A 48 23.07 11.09 1.47
N GLY A 49 23.10 11.93 0.44
CA GLY A 49 24.27 12.06 -0.45
C GLY A 49 24.39 10.85 -1.36
N THR A 50 25.59 10.36 -1.67
CA THR A 50 25.78 9.20 -2.55
C THR A 50 25.85 7.87 -1.78
N VAL A 51 25.00 6.90 -2.16
CA VAL A 51 24.96 5.55 -1.56
C VAL A 51 25.32 4.50 -2.61
N SER A 52 25.68 3.28 -2.17
CA SER A 52 25.88 2.16 -3.10
C SER A 52 24.56 1.74 -3.76
N LEU A 53 24.62 1.19 -4.97
CA LEU A 53 23.44 0.71 -5.69
C LEU A 53 22.66 -0.36 -4.88
N VAL A 54 23.37 -1.29 -4.24
CA VAL A 54 22.77 -2.34 -3.41
C VAL A 54 22.05 -1.76 -2.19
N GLU A 55 22.68 -0.81 -1.50
CA GLU A 55 22.07 -0.13 -0.36
C GLU A 55 20.81 0.64 -0.78
N TRP A 56 20.84 1.28 -1.94
CA TRP A 56 19.68 1.98 -2.49
C TRP A 56 18.50 1.03 -2.77
N HIS A 57 18.75 -0.12 -3.39
CA HIS A 57 17.72 -1.14 -3.63
C HIS A 57 17.14 -1.69 -2.33
N MET A 58 18.00 -2.00 -1.35
CA MET A 58 17.55 -2.55 -0.07
C MET A 58 16.74 -1.53 0.74
N ALA A 59 17.13 -0.25 0.72
CA ALA A 59 16.37 0.83 1.34
C ALA A 59 14.97 0.97 0.73
N ARG A 60 14.86 0.91 -0.61
CA ARG A 60 13.57 0.98 -1.30
C ARG A 60 12.69 -0.24 -1.00
N ALA A 61 13.27 -1.44 -0.96
CA ALA A 61 12.57 -2.67 -0.60
C ALA A 61 12.02 -2.60 0.83
N ARG A 62 12.82 -2.14 1.80
CA ARG A 62 12.36 -1.92 3.19
C ARG A 62 11.21 -0.94 3.28
N ASN A 63 11.28 0.20 2.58
CA ASN A 63 10.18 1.15 2.53
C ASN A 63 8.91 0.53 1.95
N HIS A 64 9.04 -0.29 0.89
CA HIS A 64 7.91 -0.98 0.29
C HIS A 64 7.27 -1.98 1.26
N ILE A 65 8.09 -2.75 1.99
CA ILE A 65 7.62 -3.68 3.02
C ILE A 65 6.87 -2.92 4.12
N ASN A 66 7.44 -1.84 4.65
CA ASN A 66 6.80 -1.05 5.70
C ASN A 66 5.42 -0.52 5.27
N VAL A 67 5.32 0.03 4.05
CA VAL A 67 4.04 0.50 3.49
C VAL A 67 3.04 -0.67 3.38
N LEU A 68 3.50 -1.85 3.00
CA LEU A 68 2.63 -3.01 2.89
C LEU A 68 2.15 -3.48 4.28
N GLU A 69 3.01 -3.48 5.28
CA GLU A 69 2.67 -3.81 6.67
C GLU A 69 1.67 -2.82 7.28
N GLU A 70 1.82 -1.52 7.03
CA GLU A 70 0.85 -0.49 7.42
C GLU A 70 -0.52 -0.74 6.77
N ASN A 71 -0.54 -1.05 5.48
CA ASN A 71 -1.78 -1.36 4.77
C ASN A 71 -2.46 -2.63 5.30
N MET A 72 -1.68 -3.67 5.64
CA MET A 72 -2.22 -4.88 6.27
C MET A 72 -2.84 -4.57 7.62
N THR A 73 -2.18 -3.74 8.43
CA THR A 73 -2.70 -3.31 9.74
C THR A 73 -4.03 -2.59 9.58
N LEU A 74 -4.14 -1.66 8.63
CA LEU A 74 -5.38 -0.95 8.35
C LEU A 74 -6.51 -1.90 7.90
N LEU A 75 -6.20 -2.88 7.05
CA LEU A 75 -7.16 -3.88 6.61
C LEU A 75 -7.65 -4.75 7.79
N MET A 76 -6.75 -5.13 8.70
CA MET A 76 -7.10 -5.88 9.91
C MET A 76 -7.99 -5.07 10.84
N GLU A 77 -7.68 -3.79 11.07
CA GLU A 77 -8.52 -2.89 11.87
C GLU A 77 -9.93 -2.77 11.28
N GLN A 78 -10.03 -2.61 9.96
CA GLN A 78 -11.31 -2.53 9.26
C GLN A 78 -12.07 -3.86 9.34
N ALA A 79 -11.39 -5.00 9.18
CA ALA A 79 -12.00 -6.32 9.29
C ALA A 79 -12.56 -6.54 10.70
N HIS A 80 -11.80 -6.18 11.74
CA HIS A 80 -12.25 -6.29 13.13
C HIS A 80 -13.43 -5.35 13.43
N ALA A 81 -13.41 -4.11 12.91
CA ALA A 81 -14.55 -3.20 13.02
C ALA A 81 -15.80 -3.77 12.32
N ASN A 82 -15.65 -4.32 11.12
CA ASN A 82 -16.72 -4.97 10.37
C ASN A 82 -17.28 -6.19 11.11
N GLU A 83 -16.43 -7.03 11.68
CA GLU A 83 -16.81 -8.19 12.49
C GLU A 83 -17.61 -7.77 13.73
N SER A 84 -17.15 -6.75 14.45
CA SER A 84 -17.89 -6.21 15.61
C SER A 84 -19.28 -5.68 15.21
N LEU A 85 -19.38 -4.99 14.06
CA LEU A 85 -20.66 -4.54 13.52
C LEU A 85 -21.57 -5.72 13.16
N PHE A 86 -21.03 -6.76 12.54
CA PHE A 86 -21.77 -7.97 12.19
C PHE A 86 -22.40 -8.63 13.42
N TYR A 87 -21.63 -8.89 14.48
CA TYR A 87 -22.17 -9.49 15.70
C TYR A 87 -23.22 -8.61 16.40
N ARG A 88 -23.03 -7.29 16.38
CA ARG A 88 -24.02 -6.34 16.94
C ARG A 88 -25.33 -6.36 16.17
N LEU A 89 -25.28 -6.47 14.84
CA LEU A 89 -26.46 -6.59 13.98
C LEU A 89 -27.15 -7.94 14.16
N LEU A 90 -26.38 -9.03 14.24
CA LEU A 90 -26.92 -10.37 14.51
C LEU A 90 -27.65 -10.43 15.85
N HIS A 91 -27.05 -9.86 16.90
CA HIS A 91 -27.70 -9.76 18.21
C HIS A 91 -28.96 -8.88 18.18
N LEU A 92 -28.95 -7.78 17.42
CA LEU A 92 -30.16 -6.98 17.20
C LEU A 92 -31.24 -7.81 16.51
N GLN A 93 -30.92 -8.51 15.43
CA GLN A 93 -31.85 -9.36 14.70
C GLN A 93 -32.55 -10.35 15.64
N SER A 94 -31.79 -11.11 16.44
CA SER A 94 -32.35 -12.06 17.41
C SER A 94 -33.31 -11.38 18.40
N ARG A 95 -32.98 -10.17 18.85
CA ARG A 95 -33.84 -9.39 19.75
C ARG A 95 -35.11 -8.86 19.08
N LEU A 96 -35.06 -8.54 17.79
CA LEU A 96 -36.23 -8.09 17.04
C LEU A 96 -37.16 -9.25 16.70
N VAL A 97 -36.62 -10.42 16.36
CA VAL A 97 -37.40 -11.64 16.08
C VAL A 97 -38.15 -12.13 17.31
N ALA A 98 -37.58 -11.99 18.51
CA ALA A 98 -38.21 -12.40 19.75
C ALA A 98 -39.24 -11.37 20.31
N ALA A 99 -39.72 -10.43 19.50
CA ALA A 99 -40.71 -9.44 19.92
C ALA A 99 -42.12 -9.95 19.60
N ASP A 100 -43.05 -9.80 20.54
CA ASP A 100 -44.41 -10.35 20.41
C ASP A 100 -45.34 -9.40 19.63
N SER A 101 -44.89 -8.18 19.34
CA SER A 101 -45.63 -7.16 18.59
C SER A 101 -44.71 -6.18 17.86
N LEU A 102 -45.28 -5.48 16.87
CA LEU A 102 -44.58 -4.43 16.13
C LEU A 102 -44.12 -3.28 17.05
N ASP A 103 -44.95 -2.86 18.00
CA ASP A 103 -44.61 -1.81 18.96
C ASP A 103 -43.41 -2.21 19.84
N GLU A 104 -43.38 -3.46 20.30
CA GLU A 104 -42.26 -3.96 21.09
C GLU A 104 -40.96 -4.04 20.26
N MET A 105 -41.07 -4.50 19.01
CA MET A 105 -39.96 -4.51 18.05
C MET A 105 -39.39 -3.10 17.86
N LEU A 106 -40.24 -2.10 17.65
CA LEU A 106 -39.84 -0.69 17.49
C LEU A 106 -39.15 -0.14 18.74
N VAL A 107 -39.66 -0.44 19.94
CA VAL A 107 -39.04 -0.03 21.20
C VAL A 107 -37.66 -0.67 21.37
N ARG A 108 -37.52 -1.97 21.04
CA ARG A 108 -36.25 -2.70 21.10
C ARG A 108 -35.22 -2.12 20.10
N PHE A 109 -35.66 -1.80 18.88
CA PHE A 109 -34.82 -1.15 17.86
C PHE A 109 -34.37 0.24 18.29
N HIS A 110 -35.30 1.11 18.73
CA HIS A 110 -34.96 2.45 19.19
C HIS A 110 -34.01 2.45 20.39
N ARG A 111 -34.13 1.48 21.29
CA ARG A 111 -33.20 1.31 22.41
C ARG A 111 -31.79 0.95 21.91
N TRP A 112 -31.68 0.02 20.97
CA TRP A 112 -30.40 -0.35 20.37
C TRP A 112 -29.76 0.81 19.59
N ALA A 113 -30.54 1.52 18.76
CA ALA A 113 -30.05 2.64 17.96
C ALA A 113 -29.49 3.78 18.84
N ARG A 114 -30.15 4.09 19.96
CA ARG A 114 -29.63 5.06 20.94
C ARG A 114 -28.30 4.64 21.55
N GLY A 115 -28.16 3.36 21.91
CA GLY A 115 -26.89 2.82 22.45
C GLY A 115 -25.76 2.76 21.41
N PHE A 116 -26.09 2.55 20.13
CA PHE A 116 -25.09 2.47 19.06
C PHE A 116 -24.53 3.83 18.66
N TRP A 117 -25.41 4.83 18.49
CA TRP A 117 -25.02 6.15 18.00
C TRP A 117 -24.67 7.13 19.13
N GLY A 118 -25.00 6.82 20.38
CA GLY A 118 -24.75 7.72 21.52
C GLY A 118 -25.53 9.04 21.45
N LEU A 119 -26.55 9.13 20.57
CA LEU A 119 -27.26 10.37 20.29
C LEU A 119 -28.67 10.34 20.90
N PRO A 120 -29.14 11.44 21.53
CA PRO A 120 -30.55 11.61 21.85
C PRO A 120 -31.35 11.63 20.55
N ALA A 121 -32.56 11.07 20.60
CA ALA A 121 -33.37 10.50 19.51
C ALA A 121 -33.71 11.39 18.27
N ARG A 122 -33.08 12.54 18.05
CA ARG A 122 -33.45 13.51 17.01
C ARG A 122 -32.38 13.83 15.95
N ARG A 123 -31.20 13.21 16.00
CA ARG A 123 -30.21 13.32 14.91
C ARG A 123 -29.58 11.97 14.62
N CYS A 124 -30.19 11.17 13.75
CA CYS A 124 -29.46 10.13 13.04
C CYS A 124 -28.77 10.78 11.84
N VAL A 125 -27.48 11.10 11.95
CA VAL A 125 -26.68 11.54 10.79
C VAL A 125 -25.69 10.44 10.47
N CYS A 126 -25.76 9.95 9.23
CA CYS A 126 -25.01 8.87 8.60
C CYS A 126 -23.47 9.07 8.53
N SER A 127 -22.86 9.84 9.45
CA SER A 127 -21.45 10.21 9.36
C SER A 127 -20.49 9.07 9.72
N ARG A 128 -20.92 8.07 10.49
CA ARG A 128 -20.05 6.96 10.92
C ARG A 128 -19.96 5.81 9.91
N ILE A 129 -20.87 5.74 8.94
CA ILE A 129 -20.84 4.73 7.86
C ILE A 129 -20.09 5.28 6.64
N GLY A 130 -20.12 6.60 6.39
CA GLY A 130 -19.43 7.25 5.27
C GLY A 130 -17.91 7.38 5.41
N GLY A 131 -17.35 7.21 6.60
CA GLY A 131 -15.89 7.30 6.85
C GLY A 131 -15.08 6.15 6.22
N VAL A 132 -15.74 5.05 5.83
CA VAL A 132 -15.12 3.86 5.22
C VAL A 132 -14.91 4.02 3.71
N LEU A 133 -15.66 4.88 3.02
CA LEU A 133 -15.51 5.12 1.56
C LEU A 133 -14.75 6.41 1.19
N ALA A 134 -14.63 7.37 2.11
CA ALA A 134 -14.14 8.71 1.76
C ALA A 134 -12.60 8.87 1.76
N ARG A 135 -11.84 7.89 2.26
CA ARG A 135 -10.37 8.02 2.41
C ARG A 135 -9.55 7.57 1.19
N HIS A 136 -10.17 7.21 0.07
CA HIS A 136 -9.50 6.76 -1.14
C HIS A 136 -9.12 7.86 -2.15
N ARG A 137 -9.26 9.16 -1.82
CA ARG A 137 -8.92 10.28 -2.72
C ARG A 137 -7.78 11.19 -2.25
N ALA A 138 -6.89 10.72 -1.38
CA ALA A 138 -5.78 11.52 -0.86
C ALA A 138 -4.38 10.91 -1.06
N ILE A 139 -4.22 9.96 -2.00
CA ILE A 139 -2.90 9.47 -2.44
C ILE A 139 -2.75 9.76 -3.94
N ARG A 140 -2.76 11.04 -4.29
CA ARG A 140 -2.41 11.49 -5.64
C ARG A 140 -1.89 12.92 -5.68
N ILE A 141 -1.06 13.29 -4.72
CA ILE A 141 -0.14 14.44 -4.82
C ILE A 141 1.17 13.93 -4.21
N TRP A 142 2.27 14.03 -4.98
CA TRP A 142 3.62 13.46 -4.75
C TRP A 142 3.89 12.06 -5.35
N LEU A 143 3.66 11.92 -6.65
CA LEU A 143 4.66 11.32 -7.55
C LEU A 143 4.98 12.34 -8.65
#